data_AF-A0A382ZBP6-F1
#
_entry.id   AF-A0A382ZBP6-F1
#
_cell.length_a   1.000
_cell.length_b   1.000
_cell.length_c   1.000
_cell.angle_alpha   90.00
_cell.angle_beta   90.00
_cell.angle_gamma   90.00
#
_symmetry.space_group_name_H-M   'P 1'
#
loop_
_entity.id
_entity.type
_entity.pdbx_description
1 polymer ?
#
loop_
_entity_poly.entity_id
_entity_poly.type
_entity_poly.pdbx_seq_one_letter_code
_entity_poly.pdbx_strand_id
1 'polypeptide(L)'
;MDKKMGNNTVLRKISKSDLKKVLTNHTLWLSTQEAEGKPANLEGYNLRGAVLLGADLRNANLKGAYLYGAYLKNANLEQANLAGANLRGANLRWVNLKE
;
A
#
# COMPACT_ATOMS: atom_id res chain seq x y z
N MET A 1 31.08 -0.23 -1.72
CA MET A 1 30.96 -0.23 -3.19
C MET A 1 29.49 -0.12 -3.54
N ASP A 2 29.02 1.12 -3.52
CA ASP A 2 27.66 1.52 -3.73
C ASP A 2 27.28 1.27 -5.19
N LYS A 3 26.55 0.16 -5.43
CA LYS A 3 25.90 -0.05 -6.72
C LYS A 3 24.81 1.01 -6.84
N LYS A 4 25.15 2.09 -7.54
CA LYS A 4 24.21 2.99 -8.20
C LYS A 4 23.16 2.13 -8.91
N MET A 5 21.96 2.05 -8.34
CA MET A 5 20.81 1.49 -9.04
C MET A 5 20.43 2.47 -10.13
N GLY A 6 20.68 2.06 -11.36
CA GLY A 6 20.38 2.82 -12.55
C GLY A 6 18.91 3.23 -12.59
N ASN A 7 18.69 4.46 -13.02
CA ASN A 7 17.42 4.97 -13.50
C ASN A 7 16.93 4.10 -14.65
N ASN A 8 16.12 3.08 -14.33
CA ASN A 8 15.29 2.36 -15.27
C ASN A 8 13.97 2.05 -14.57
N THR A 9 13.04 3.01 -14.67
CA THR A 9 11.87 3.23 -13.81
C THR A 9 10.75 2.20 -14.03
N VAL A 10 11.06 0.91 -14.00
CA VAL A 10 10.04 -0.14 -14.03
C VAL A 10 9.48 -0.28 -12.62
N LEU A 11 8.30 0.29 -12.38
CA LEU A 11 7.57 0.11 -11.13
C LEU A 11 7.44 -1.39 -10.81
N ARG A 12 7.73 -1.77 -9.56
CA ARG A 12 7.70 -3.18 -9.12
C ARG A 12 6.27 -3.70 -9.23
N LYS A 13 6.02 -4.74 -10.03
CA LYS A 13 4.69 -5.36 -10.11
C LYS A 13 4.47 -6.27 -8.90
N ILE A 14 3.23 -6.32 -8.43
CA ILE A 14 2.77 -7.30 -7.44
C ILE A 14 1.62 -8.11 -8.04
N SER A 15 1.62 -9.43 -7.82
CA SER A 15 0.52 -10.28 -8.25
C SER A 15 -0.71 -10.06 -7.37
N LYS A 16 -1.91 -10.38 -7.86
CA LYS A 16 -3.14 -10.30 -7.05
C LYS A 16 -3.06 -11.18 -5.80
N SER A 17 -2.47 -12.37 -5.93
CA SER A 17 -2.29 -13.30 -4.80
C SER A 17 -1.31 -12.76 -3.76
N ASP A 18 -0.22 -12.16 -4.19
CA ASP A 18 0.77 -11.61 -3.24
C ASP A 18 0.27 -10.34 -2.57
N LEU A 19 -0.47 -9.49 -3.30
CA LEU A 19 -1.16 -8.35 -2.70
C LEU A 19 -2.15 -8.84 -1.62
N LYS A 20 -2.94 -9.88 -1.91
CA LYS A 20 -3.84 -10.47 -0.91
C LYS A 20 -3.08 -10.98 0.31
N LYS A 21 -1.95 -11.66 0.13
CA LYS A 21 -1.11 -12.13 1.25
C LYS A 21 -0.57 -10.97 2.09
N VAL A 22 -0.13 -9.88 1.45
CA VAL A 22 0.33 -8.67 2.17
C VAL A 22 -0.80 -8.12 3.03
N LEU A 23 -2.00 -7.96 2.45
CA LEU A 23 -3.17 -7.47 3.18
C LEU A 23 -3.55 -8.37 4.35
N THR A 24 -3.60 -9.69 4.15
CA THR A 24 -3.93 -10.65 5.21
C THR A 24 -2.89 -10.62 6.34
N ASN A 25 -1.59 -10.63 6.02
CA ASN A 25 -0.54 -10.54 7.04
C ASN A 25 -0.57 -9.22 7.80
N HIS A 26 -0.95 -8.13 7.13
CA HIS A 26 -1.04 -6.82 7.75
C HIS A 26 -2.25 -6.69 8.68
N THR A 27 -3.41 -7.22 8.28
CA THR A 27 -4.57 -7.30 9.17
C THR A 27 -4.27 -8.16 10.41
N LEU A 28 -3.59 -9.30 10.23
CA LEU A 28 -3.16 -10.14 11.36
C LEU A 28 -2.24 -9.35 12.30
N TRP A 29 -1.26 -8.63 11.75
CA TRP A 29 -0.35 -7.76 12.50
C TRP A 29 -1.08 -6.69 13.32
N LEU A 30 -2.07 -6.00 12.74
CA LEU A 30 -2.88 -5.04 13.48
C LEU A 30 -3.72 -5.70 14.58
N SER A 31 -4.38 -6.83 14.27
CA SER A 31 -5.29 -7.49 15.21
C SER A 31 -4.59 -8.14 16.40
N THR A 32 -3.32 -8.51 16.23
CA THR A 32 -2.52 -9.19 17.25
C THR A 32 -1.58 -8.24 17.99
N GLN A 33 -1.71 -6.92 17.78
CA GLN A 33 -0.81 -5.92 18.37
C GLN A 33 0.66 -6.28 18.11
N GLU A 34 0.96 -6.54 16.84
CA GLU A 34 2.30 -6.81 16.33
C GLU A 34 2.91 -8.17 16.73
N ALA A 35 2.17 -9.04 17.41
CA ALA A 35 2.67 -10.37 17.80
C ALA A 35 2.79 -11.35 16.62
N GLU A 36 1.90 -11.25 15.62
CA GLU A 36 1.89 -12.12 14.44
C GLU A 36 1.74 -11.32 13.14
N GLY A 37 1.95 -11.96 11.97
CA GLY A 37 1.84 -11.28 10.68
C GLY A 37 2.99 -10.31 10.40
N LYS A 38 2.78 -9.38 9.46
CA LYS A 38 3.79 -8.39 9.06
C LYS A 38 3.12 -7.09 8.61
N PRO A 39 3.69 -5.91 8.93
CA PRO A 39 3.17 -4.65 8.41
C PRO A 39 3.23 -4.61 6.88
N ALA A 40 2.24 -3.97 6.25
CA ALA A 40 2.19 -3.86 4.80
C ALA A 40 3.31 -2.93 4.29
N ASN A 41 4.27 -3.49 3.55
CA ASN A 41 5.25 -2.72 2.80
C ASN A 41 4.99 -2.85 1.30
N LEU A 42 4.49 -1.77 0.72
CA LEU A 42 4.12 -1.61 -0.68
C LEU A 42 4.89 -0.45 -1.33
N GLU A 43 6.06 -0.09 -0.78
CA GLU A 43 6.91 0.99 -1.29
C GLU A 43 7.31 0.76 -2.76
N GLY A 44 7.03 1.76 -3.61
CA GLY A 44 7.39 1.76 -5.03
C GLY A 44 6.65 0.72 -5.90
N TYR A 45 5.63 0.03 -5.37
CA TYR A 45 4.88 -0.96 -6.14
C TYR A 45 3.89 -0.32 -7.11
N ASN A 46 3.71 -0.97 -8.26
CA ASN A 46 2.62 -0.69 -9.19
C ASN A 46 1.32 -1.30 -8.68
N LEU A 47 0.46 -0.44 -8.14
CA LEU A 47 -0.88 -0.75 -7.65
C LEU A 47 -1.96 -0.10 -8.53
N ARG A 48 -1.67 0.16 -9.81
CA ARG A 48 -2.61 0.76 -10.74
C ARG A 48 -3.90 -0.05 -10.79
N GLY A 49 -5.03 0.58 -10.52
CA GLY A 49 -6.34 -0.07 -10.53
C GLY A 49 -6.51 -1.16 -9.47
N ALA A 50 -5.64 -1.22 -8.45
CA ALA A 50 -5.75 -2.20 -7.38
C ALA A 50 -7.09 -2.07 -6.64
N VAL A 51 -7.66 -3.20 -6.26
CA VAL A 51 -8.92 -3.28 -5.50
C VAL A 51 -8.55 -3.38 -4.03
N LEU A 52 -8.69 -2.27 -3.30
CA LEU A 52 -8.35 -2.11 -1.89
C LEU A 52 -9.56 -1.60 -1.08
N LEU A 53 -10.78 -1.92 -1.50
CA LEU A 53 -12.00 -1.46 -0.84
C LEU A 53 -12.04 -1.99 0.60
N GLY A 54 -12.21 -1.09 1.56
CA GLY A 54 -12.28 -1.44 2.98
C GLY A 54 -10.99 -2.01 3.57
N ALA A 55 -9.87 -1.95 2.84
CA ALA A 55 -8.60 -2.48 3.34
C ALA A 55 -8.15 -1.68 4.57
N ASP A 56 -7.78 -2.39 5.64
CA ASP A 56 -7.09 -1.79 6.78
C ASP A 56 -5.59 -1.74 6.45
N LEU A 57 -5.10 -0.55 6.15
CA LEU A 57 -3.73 -0.21 5.75
C LEU A 57 -3.12 0.78 6.75
N ARG A 58 -3.59 0.77 8.00
CA ARG A 58 -3.03 1.60 9.07
C ARG A 58 -1.54 1.34 9.24
N ASN A 59 -0.74 2.39 9.40
CA ASN A 59 0.72 2.26 9.54
C ASN A 59 1.44 1.62 8.33
N ALA A 60 0.77 1.42 7.19
CA ALA A 60 1.39 0.80 6.03
C ALA A 60 2.43 1.73 5.37
N ASN A 61 3.50 1.15 4.81
CA ASN A 61 4.42 1.89 3.97
C ASN A 61 3.96 1.82 2.49
N LEU A 62 3.41 2.92 1.99
CA LEU A 62 2.98 3.12 0.61
C LEU A 62 3.84 4.17 -0.13
N LYS A 63 5.03 4.47 0.41
CA LYS A 63 5.92 5.49 -0.15
C LYS A 63 6.21 5.21 -1.63
N GLY A 64 6.03 6.21 -2.48
CA GLY A 64 6.26 6.07 -3.92
C GLY A 64 5.35 5.06 -4.64
N ALA A 65 4.32 4.51 -3.99
CA ALA A 65 3.44 3.53 -4.61
C ALA A 65 2.62 4.17 -5.75
N TYR A 66 2.45 3.46 -6.85
CA TYR A 66 1.68 3.92 -7.99
C TYR A 66 0.24 3.42 -7.88
N LEU A 67 -0.61 4.20 -7.23
CA LEU A 67 -2.02 3.91 -6.94
C LEU A 67 -3.00 4.53 -7.96
N TYR A 68 -2.53 4.84 -9.18
CA TYR A 68 -3.36 5.48 -10.19
C TYR A 68 -4.61 4.65 -10.47
N GLY A 69 -5.79 5.26 -10.32
CA GLY A 69 -7.07 4.57 -10.53
C GLY A 69 -7.40 3.48 -9.51
N ALA A 70 -6.68 3.36 -8.38
CA ALA A 70 -6.96 2.35 -7.37
C ALA A 70 -8.32 2.58 -6.69
N TYR A 71 -8.97 1.49 -6.29
CA TYR A 71 -10.25 1.53 -5.58
C TYR A 71 -10.01 1.44 -4.07
N LEU A 72 -9.95 2.59 -3.40
CA LEU A 72 -9.66 2.72 -1.97
C LEU A 72 -10.91 3.07 -1.14
N LYS A 73 -12.12 3.00 -1.70
CA LYS A 73 -13.36 3.34 -0.99
C LYS A 73 -13.43 2.60 0.36
N ASN A 74 -13.69 3.32 1.46
CA ASN A 74 -13.69 2.83 2.85
C ASN A 74 -12.36 2.29 3.40
N ALA A 75 -11.22 2.44 2.69
CA ALA A 75 -9.94 1.99 3.21
C ALA A 75 -9.50 2.83 4.41
N ASN A 76 -8.80 2.20 5.36
CA ASN A 76 -8.17 2.89 6.48
C ASN A 76 -6.69 3.09 6.19
N LEU A 77 -6.27 4.34 5.96
CA LEU A 77 -4.88 4.75 5.70
C LEU A 77 -4.32 5.61 6.85
N GLU A 78 -4.92 5.53 8.04
CA GLU A 78 -4.43 6.26 9.20
C GLU A 78 -2.96 5.91 9.49
N GLN A 79 -2.13 6.95 9.67
CA GLN A 79 -0.68 6.85 9.83
C GLN A 79 0.09 6.14 8.69
N ALA A 80 -0.53 5.90 7.53
CA ALA A 80 0.16 5.30 6.40
C ALA A 80 1.17 6.28 5.78
N ASN A 81 2.38 5.80 5.48
CA ASN A 81 3.36 6.61 4.76
C ASN A 81 3.00 6.68 3.27
N LEU A 82 2.41 7.79 2.84
CA LEU A 82 2.03 8.06 1.46
C LEU A 82 3.02 8.97 0.71
N ALA A 83 4.21 9.22 1.27
CA ALA A 83 5.17 10.14 0.67
C ALA A 83 5.51 9.76 -0.78
N GLY A 84 5.23 10.65 -1.72
CA GLY A 84 5.46 10.41 -3.15
C GLY A 84 4.54 9.37 -3.81
N ALA A 85 3.51 8.86 -3.12
CA ALA A 85 2.53 7.96 -3.73
C ALA A 85 1.70 8.70 -4.80
N ASN A 86 1.42 8.04 -5.93
CA ASN A 86 0.57 8.58 -6.97
C ASN A 86 -0.87 8.08 -6.82
N LEU A 87 -1.73 8.89 -6.21
CA LEU A 87 -3.16 8.61 -5.98
C LEU A 87 -4.08 9.18 -7.08
N ARG A 88 -3.55 9.69 -8.21
CA ARG A 88 -4.38 10.31 -9.25
C ARG A 88 -5.43 9.33 -9.78
N GLY A 89 -6.68 9.77 -9.84
CA GLY A 89 -7.81 8.95 -10.29
C GLY A 89 -8.22 7.84 -9.31
N ALA A 90 -7.57 7.69 -8.16
CA ALA A 90 -8.00 6.73 -7.15
C ALA A 90 -9.37 7.14 -6.56
N ASN A 91 -10.21 6.15 -6.27
CA ASN A 91 -11.48 6.38 -5.57
C ASN A 91 -11.21 6.42 -4.06
N LEU A 92 -11.10 7.63 -3.50
CA LEU A 92 -10.79 7.90 -2.09
C LEU A 92 -12.04 8.18 -1.23
N ARG A 93 -13.24 7.86 -1.71
CA ARG A 93 -14.46 8.12 -0.93
C ARG A 93 -14.43 7.37 0.40
N TRP A 94 -14.64 8.12 1.49
CA TRP A 94 -14.70 7.59 2.86
C TRP A 94 -13.40 6.90 3.31
N VAL A 95 -12.26 7.27 2.71
CA VAL A 95 -10.96 6.85 3.21
C VAL A 95 -10.69 7.58 4.53
N ASN A 96 -10.20 6.85 5.54
CA ASN A 96 -9.65 7.45 6.75
C ASN A 96 -8.17 7.78 6.52
N LEU A 97 -7.80 9.07 6.64
CA LEU A 97 -6.43 9.59 6.46
C LEU A 97 -5.91 10.29 7.70
N LYS A 98 -6.47 10.02 8.89
CA LYS A 98 -5.99 10.67 10.11
C LYS A 98 -4.50 10.41 10.31
N GLU A 99 -3.75 11.50 10.49
CA GLU A 99 -2.31 11.51 10.77
C GLU A 99 -2.04 11.28 12.26
#